data_AF-A0A5Q8CDM3-F1
#
_entry.id   AF-A0A5Q8CDM3-F1
#
_cell.length_a   1.000
_cell.length_b   1.000
_cell.length_c   1.000
_cell.angle_alpha   90.00
_cell.angle_beta   90.00
_cell.angle_gamma   90.00
#
_symmetry.space_group_name_H-M   'P 1'
#
loop_
_entity.id
_entity.type
_entity.pdbx_description
1 polymer ?
#
loop_
_entity_poly.entity_id
_entity_poly.type
_entity_poly.pdbx_seq_one_letter_code
_entity_poly.pdbx_strand_id
1 'polypeptide(L)' 'YAAGRGPAIEMSWQGFNELGIWSKPGGAPFLCIEPWHGVASPVDFDGEFADKPGVMLIPPGAKRKLTYRITISRDA' A
#
# COMPACT_ATOMS: atom_id res chain seq x y z
N TYR A 1 -14.78 -15.47 -2.67
CA TYR A 1 -15.24 -15.08 -4.02
C TYR A 1 -14.01 -14.96 -4.92
N ALA A 2 -13.94 -15.76 -5.97
CA ALA A 2 -12.99 -15.57 -7.06
C ALA A 2 -13.79 -15.76 -8.35
N ALA A 3 -13.59 -14.88 -9.33
CA ALA A 3 -14.09 -15.14 -10.67
C ALA A 3 -13.24 -16.32 -11.19
N GLY A 4 -13.79 -17.53 -11.15
CA GLY A 4 -13.02 -18.76 -11.33
C GLY A 4 -12.35 -18.95 -12.70
N ARG A 5 -12.46 -17.98 -13.63
CA ARG A 5 -11.80 -17.93 -14.96
C ARG A 5 -11.64 -16.50 -15.54
N GLY A 6 -11.33 -15.51 -14.70
CA GLY A 6 -11.10 -14.13 -15.16
C GLY A 6 -9.62 -13.71 -15.10
N PRO A 7 -9.20 -12.67 -15.84
CA PRO A 7 -7.90 -12.05 -15.61
C PRO A 7 -7.75 -11.66 -14.13
N ALA A 8 -6.62 -12.02 -13.55
CA ALA A 8 -6.31 -11.79 -12.15
C ALA A 8 -4.97 -11.06 -12.00
N ILE A 9 -4.85 -10.35 -10.90
CA ILE A 9 -3.60 -9.71 -10.46
C ILE A 9 -3.28 -10.28 -9.08
N GLU A 10 -2.04 -10.71 -8.90
CA GLU A 10 -1.46 -11.02 -7.59
C GLU A 10 -0.46 -9.93 -7.23
N MET A 11 -0.61 -9.35 -6.04
CA MET A 11 0.38 -8.44 -5.47
C MET A 11 1.02 -9.08 -4.24
N SER A 12 2.36 -9.14 -4.24
CA SER A 12 3.15 -9.48 -3.05
C SER A 12 4.03 -8.30 -2.68
N TRP A 13 4.31 -8.13 -1.38
CA TRP A 13 5.10 -7.02 -0.88
C TRP A 13 5.95 -7.44 0.32
N GLN A 14 7.06 -6.74 0.51
CA GLN A 14 7.97 -6.92 1.64
C GLN A 14 8.41 -5.56 2.15
N GLY A 15 8.36 -5.41 3.48
CA GLY A 15 8.80 -4.20 4.18
C GLY A 15 7.77 -3.08 4.21
N PHE A 16 6.54 -3.31 3.72
CA PHE A 16 5.39 -2.44 3.96
C PHE A 16 4.57 -3.03 5.10
N ASN A 17 4.04 -2.17 5.98
CA ASN A 17 3.28 -2.61 7.16
C ASN A 17 1.77 -2.58 6.90
N GLU A 18 1.33 -1.76 5.95
CA GLU A 18 -0.08 -1.49 5.68
C GLU A 18 -0.41 -1.70 4.21
N LEU A 19 -1.70 -1.90 3.91
CA LEU A 19 -2.22 -1.99 2.54
C LEU A 19 -3.48 -1.13 2.40
N GLY A 20 -3.37 -0.06 1.63
CA GLY A 20 -4.51 0.74 1.19
C GLY A 20 -5.30 0.00 0.11
N ILE A 21 -6.61 -0.11 0.30
CA ILE A 21 -7.57 -0.64 -0.68
C ILE A 21 -8.63 0.42 -0.89
N TRP A 22 -8.74 0.96 -2.11
CA TRP A 22 -9.63 2.09 -2.37
C TRP A 22 -10.23 2.04 -3.76
N SER A 23 -11.49 2.47 -3.88
CA SER A 23 -12.12 2.80 -5.16
C SER A 23 -12.94 4.06 -4.98
N LYS A 24 -13.09 4.85 -6.04
CA LYS A 24 -13.87 6.09 -5.99
C LYS A 24 -15.31 5.76 -5.59
N PRO A 25 -15.86 6.40 -4.52
CA PRO A 25 -17.27 6.32 -4.22
C PRO A 25 -18.11 6.74 -5.43
N GLY A 26 -19.13 5.96 -5.76
CA GLY A 26 -19.90 6.13 -7.00
C GLY A 26 -19.51 5.18 -8.14
N GLY A 27 -18.62 4.20 -7.89
CA GLY A 27 -18.47 3.03 -8.75
C GLY A 27 -17.46 3.22 -9.89
N ALA A 28 -16.26 3.72 -9.60
CA ALA A 28 -15.19 3.67 -10.59
C ALA A 28 -14.92 2.22 -11.03
N PRO A 29 -14.67 1.96 -12.33
CA PRO A 29 -14.42 0.62 -12.85
C PRO A 29 -12.99 0.14 -12.58
N PHE A 30 -12.40 0.52 -11.44
CA PHE A 30 -11.08 0.10 -11.01
C PHE A 30 -10.95 0.11 -9.48
N LEU A 31 -9.95 -0.61 -8.99
CA LEU A 31 -9.55 -0.69 -7.59
C LEU A 31 -8.08 -0.28 -7.47
N CYS A 32 -7.77 0.59 -6.51
CA CYS A 32 -6.41 0.89 -6.07
C CYS A 32 -5.97 -0.14 -5.03
N ILE A 33 -4.74 -0.63 -5.19
CA ILE A 33 -4.05 -1.51 -4.26
C ILE A 33 -2.71 -0.84 -3.93
N GLU A 34 -2.53 -0.43 -2.68
CA GLU A 34 -1.49 0.54 -2.32
C GLU A 34 -0.67 0.03 -1.12
N PRO A 35 0.48 -0.63 -1.33
CA PRO A 35 1.32 -1.05 -0.22
C PRO A 35 1.97 0.18 0.43
N TRP A 36 1.76 0.34 1.74
CA TRP A 36 2.12 1.55 2.47
C TRP A 36 3.12 1.27 3.60
N HIS A 37 4.11 2.15 3.72
CA HIS A 37 4.97 2.25 4.89
C HIS A 37 4.85 3.66 5.47
N GLY A 38 3.75 3.84 6.20
CA GLY A 38 3.29 5.12 6.71
C GLY A 38 1.80 5.29 6.43
N VAL A 39 1.15 6.15 7.19
CA VAL A 39 -0.29 6.41 7.05
C VAL A 39 -0.56 7.91 6.95
N ALA A 40 -1.80 8.26 6.59
CA ALA A 40 -2.28 9.63 6.73
C ALA A 40 -2.11 10.09 8.18
N SER A 41 -1.90 11.39 8.39
CA SER A 41 -1.84 11.92 9.75
C SER A 41 -3.19 11.67 10.45
N PRO A 42 -3.19 11.27 11.72
CA PRO A 42 -4.40 11.32 12.53
C PRO A 42 -5.04 12.71 12.47
N VAL A 43 -6.37 12.77 12.57
CA VAL A 43 -7.14 14.02 12.43
C VAL A 43 -6.72 15.07 13.45
N ASP A 44 -6.28 14.62 14.62
CA ASP A 44 -5.86 15.41 15.77
C ASP A 44 -4.34 15.52 15.92
N PHE A 45 -3.56 15.08 14.94
CA PHE A 45 -2.11 15.16 15.01
C PHE A 45 -1.62 16.60 14.78
N ASP A 46 -1.01 17.18 15.81
CA ASP A 46 -0.41 18.53 15.82
C ASP A 46 1.08 18.53 16.19
N GLY A 47 1.69 17.35 16.31
CA GLY A 47 3.09 17.16 16.69
C GLY A 47 4.09 17.40 15.56
N GLU A 48 5.37 17.25 15.90
CA GLU A 48 6.46 17.37 14.94
C GLU A 48 6.41 16.22 13.92
N PHE A 49 6.85 16.49 12.67
CA PHE A 49 6.82 15.48 11.61
C PHE A 49 7.50 14.16 12.00
N ALA A 50 8.58 14.23 12.77
CA ALA A 50 9.33 13.06 13.24
C ALA A 50 8.53 12.16 14.20
N ASP A 51 7.49 12.70 14.84
CA ASP A 51 6.62 11.98 15.78
C ASP A 51 5.37 11.41 15.07
N LYS A 52 5.19 11.71 13.77
CA LYS A 52 4.04 11.24 13.02
C LYS A 52 3.99 9.70 12.98
N PRO A 53 2.84 9.08 13.33
CA PRO A 53 2.70 7.63 13.26
C PRO A 53 3.06 7.05 11.89
N GLY A 54 3.91 6.03 11.90
CA GLY A 54 4.37 5.33 10.69
C GLY A 54 5.43 6.06 9.86
N VAL A 55 5.95 7.22 10.31
CA VAL A 55 7.06 7.89 9.62
C VAL A 55 8.32 7.02 9.66
N MET A 56 9.00 6.89 8.52
CA MET A 56 10.26 6.13 8.43
C MET A 56 11.45 7.07 8.62
N LEU A 57 12.08 7.01 9.80
CA LEU A 57 13.32 7.74 10.05
C LEU A 57 14.51 6.95 9.48
N ILE A 58 15.23 7.55 8.54
CA ILE A 58 16.42 6.97 7.90
C ILE A 58 17.65 7.82 8.29
N PRO A 59 18.59 7.26 9.07
CA PRO A 59 19.79 7.98 9.47
C PRO A 59 20.68 8.37 8.28
N PRO A 60 21.56 9.39 8.44
CA PRO A 60 22.55 9.75 7.43
C PRO A 60 23.38 8.52 6.99
N GLY A 61 23.51 8.34 5.67
CA GLY A 61 24.23 7.21 5.07
C GLY A 61 23.49 5.87 5.08
N ALA A 62 22.37 5.76 5.79
CA ALA A 62 21.57 4.54 5.81
C ALA A 62 20.70 4.40 4.56
N LYS A 63 20.30 3.15 4.28
CA LYS A 63 19.34 2.81 3.21
C LYS A 63 18.24 1.93 3.78
N ARG A 64 17.06 2.05 3.20
CA ARG A 64 15.93 1.13 3.39
C ARG A 64 15.44 0.70 2.03
N LYS A 65 15.12 -0.59 1.90
CA LYS A 65 14.61 -1.18 0.67
C LYS A 65 13.29 -1.84 0.98
N LEU A 66 12.25 -1.37 0.31
CA LEU A 66 10.94 -1.98 0.29
C LEU A 66 10.73 -2.50 -1.13
N THR A 67 9.97 -3.57 -1.29
CA THR A 67 9.78 -4.19 -2.60
C THR A 67 8.36 -4.70 -2.71
N TYR A 68 7.76 -4.48 -3.86
CA TYR A 68 6.50 -5.11 -4.23
C TYR A 68 6.65 -5.76 -5.60
N ARG A 69 5.80 -6.73 -5.89
CA ARG A 69 5.69 -7.42 -7.17
C ARG A 69 4.23 -7.52 -7.53
N ILE A 70 3.95 -7.26 -8.80
CA ILE A 70 2.63 -7.42 -9.40
C ILE A 70 2.76 -8.46 -10.51
N THR A 71 1.95 -9.50 -10.44
CA THR A 71 1.87 -10.56 -11.44
C THR A 71 0.48 -10.55 -12.05
N ILE A 72 0.38 -10.73 -13.36
CA ILE A 72 -0.89 -10.88 -14.07
C ILE A 72 -1.07 -12.35 -14.41
N SER A 73 -2.18 -12.96 -14.01
CA SER A 73 -2.59 -14.29 -14.46
C SER A 73 -3.83 -14.18 -15.33
N ARG A 74 -3.93 -15.05 -16.34
CA ARG A 74 -5.11 -15.14 -17.22
C ARG A 74 -5.94 -16.39 -16.98
N ASP A 75 -5.45 -17.28 -16.12
CA ASP A 75 -6.07 -18.54 -15.76
C ASP A 75 -6.03 -18.68 -14.22
N ALA A 76 -7.19 -18.93 -13.62
CA ALA A 76 -7.36 -19.38 -12.24
C ALA A 76 -8.17 -20.68 -12.25
#